data_AF-A0A089WVJ5-F1
#
_entry.id   AF-A0A089WVJ5-F1
#
_cell.length_a   1.000
_cell.length_b   1.000
_cell.length_c   1.000
_cell.angle_alpha   90.00
_cell.angle_beta   90.00
_cell.angle_gamma   90.00
#
_symmetry.space_group_name_H-M   'P 1'
#
loop_
_entity.id
_entity.type
_entity.pdbx_description
1 polymer ?
#
loop_
_entity_poly.entity_id
_entity_poly.type
_entity_poly.pdbx_seq_one_letter_code
_entity_poly.pdbx_strand_id
1 'polypeptide(L)'
;MSRPAQIALLALVLASYWGAYQHGRSVERAVAATVSANRDSGDRKAEVIGERAARAEEQRRAQAQEEARAHAHEQHQVADAGADGADAAGQRLQHDAAQFAAAVSCAGPDTAAIARGQAATRAAMVLSDLLARADARAGDLAKAYDRARVAGEQCQQEYDSLIKGS
;
A
#
# COMPACT_ATOMS: atom_id res chain seq x y z
N MET A 1 22.52 -28.44 89.95
CA MET A 1 23.20 -27.82 88.78
C MET A 1 23.77 -26.49 89.20
N SER A 2 25.04 -26.20 88.89
CA SER A 2 25.67 -24.93 89.27
C SER A 2 25.15 -23.78 88.38
N ARG A 3 24.97 -22.59 88.95
CA ARG A 3 24.56 -21.37 88.23
C ARG A 3 25.29 -21.13 86.90
N PRO A 4 26.62 -21.32 86.76
CA PRO A 4 27.30 -21.15 85.47
C PRO A 4 26.85 -22.14 84.39
N ALA A 5 26.54 -23.39 84.75
CA ALA A 5 26.08 -24.39 83.79
C ALA A 5 24.71 -24.04 83.21
N GLN A 6 23.82 -23.45 84.02
CA GLN A 6 22.50 -22.99 83.56
C GLN A 6 22.60 -21.81 82.59
N ILE A 7 23.50 -20.86 82.86
CA ILE A 7 23.75 -19.71 81.98
C ILE A 7 24.31 -20.16 80.63
N ALA A 8 25.28 -21.08 80.64
CA ALA A 8 25.86 -21.63 79.40
C ALA A 8 24.80 -22.34 78.54
N LEU A 9 23.88 -23.08 79.17
CA LEU A 9 22.81 -23.80 78.47
C LEU A 9 21.79 -22.83 77.86
N LEU A 10 21.42 -21.76 78.57
CA LEU A 10 20.56 -20.70 78.04
C LEU A 10 21.20 -19.96 76.87
N ALA A 11 22.50 -19.63 76.96
CA ALA A 11 23.23 -18.99 75.87
C ALA A 11 23.25 -19.86 74.61
N LEU A 12 23.44 -21.17 74.74
CA LEU A 12 23.39 -22.10 73.62
C LEU A 12 22.01 -22.16 72.96
N VAL A 13 20.93 -22.16 73.74
CA VAL A 13 19.56 -22.14 73.21
C VAL A 13 19.27 -20.83 72.48
N LEU A 14 19.70 -19.69 73.02
CA LEU A 14 19.53 -18.40 72.36
C LEU A 14 20.35 -18.32 71.06
N ALA A 15 21.58 -18.81 71.06
CA ALA A 15 22.43 -18.84 69.88
C ALA A 15 21.87 -19.75 68.77
N SER A 16 21.34 -20.93 69.12
CA SER A 16 20.72 -21.83 68.14
C SER A 16 19.43 -21.25 67.56
N TYR A 17 18.58 -20.65 68.40
CA TYR A 17 17.37 -19.96 67.95
C TYR A 17 17.69 -18.77 67.04
N TRP A 18 18.69 -17.96 67.40
CA TRP A 18 19.14 -16.84 66.58
C TRP A 18 19.70 -17.30 65.23
N GLY A 19 20.50 -18.36 65.22
CA GLY A 19 21.02 -18.97 63.99
C GLY A 19 19.90 -19.45 63.08
N ALA A 20 18.90 -20.14 63.63
CA ALA A 20 17.72 -20.59 62.88
C ALA A 20 16.91 -19.41 62.31
N TYR A 21 16.73 -18.33 63.09
CA TYR A 21 16.03 -17.13 62.65
C TYR A 21 16.77 -16.42 61.50
N GLN A 22 18.08 -16.20 61.64
CA GLN A 22 18.90 -15.57 60.59
C GLN A 22 18.93 -16.42 59.33
N HIS A 23 19.02 -17.74 59.48
CA HIS A 23 18.96 -18.65 58.34
C HIS A 23 17.61 -18.55 57.61
N GLY A 24 16.49 -18.58 58.33
CA GLY A 24 15.15 -18.38 57.74
C GLY A 24 15.04 -17.06 56.97
N ARG A 25 15.50 -15.95 57.55
CA ARG A 25 15.53 -14.63 56.88
C ARG A 25 16.41 -14.61 55.64
N SER A 26 17.54 -15.33 55.66
CA SER A 26 18.44 -15.43 54.49
C SER A 26 17.79 -16.20 53.34
N VAL A 27 17.08 -17.29 53.65
CA VAL A 27 16.35 -18.10 52.67
C VAL A 27 15.20 -17.31 52.08
N GLU A 28 14.41 -16.60 52.88
CA GLU A 28 13.33 -15.73 52.39
C GLU A 28 13.84 -14.67 51.41
N ARG A 29 14.95 -14.01 51.74
CA ARG A 29 15.58 -13.00 50.86
C ARG A 29 16.11 -13.62 49.57
N ALA A 30 16.73 -14.80 49.66
CA ALA A 30 17.24 -15.51 48.49
C ALA A 30 16.10 -15.94 47.54
N VAL A 31 15.01 -16.47 48.10
CA VAL A 31 13.80 -16.83 47.33
C VAL A 31 13.16 -15.58 46.72
N ALA A 32 13.03 -14.49 47.48
CA ALA A 32 12.50 -13.24 46.95
C ALA A 32 13.35 -12.69 45.79
N ALA A 33 14.68 -12.70 45.93
CA ALA A 33 15.61 -12.23 44.90
C ALA A 33 15.58 -13.11 43.62
N THR A 34 15.42 -14.43 43.77
CA THR A 34 15.30 -15.32 42.61
C THR A 34 13.97 -15.13 41.89
N VAL A 35 12.87 -14.97 42.63
CA VAL A 35 11.56 -14.68 42.05
C VAL A 35 11.57 -13.32 41.33
N SER A 36 12.16 -12.28 41.92
CA SER A 36 12.27 -10.97 41.25
C SER A 36 13.13 -11.06 39.99
N ALA A 37 14.31 -11.69 40.06
CA ALA A 37 15.18 -11.86 38.90
C ALA A 37 14.51 -12.62 37.74
N ASN A 38 13.72 -13.67 38.07
CA ASN A 38 12.96 -14.39 37.06
C ASN A 38 11.89 -13.52 36.41
N ARG A 39 11.15 -12.72 37.19
CA ARG A 39 10.16 -11.76 36.67
C ARG A 39 10.81 -10.71 35.78
N ASP A 40 11.87 -10.04 36.25
CA ASP A 40 12.59 -9.02 35.48
C ASP A 40 13.16 -9.59 34.16
N SER A 41 13.58 -10.86 34.16
CA SER A 41 14.02 -11.54 32.95
C SER A 41 12.88 -11.84 31.99
N GLY A 42 11.69 -12.16 32.51
CA GLY A 42 10.47 -12.39 31.74
C GLY A 42 9.95 -11.10 31.13
N ASP A 43 9.87 -10.04 31.93
CA ASP A 43 9.39 -8.72 31.51
C ASP A 43 10.28 -8.15 30.40
N ARG A 44 11.60 -8.24 30.55
CA ARG A 44 12.54 -7.78 29.50
C ARG A 44 12.43 -8.60 28.22
N LYS A 45 12.20 -9.91 28.32
CA LYS A 45 11.94 -10.74 27.13
C LYS A 45 10.64 -10.35 26.45
N ALA A 46 9.59 -10.13 27.23
CA ALA A 46 8.29 -9.70 26.72
C ALA A 46 8.37 -8.34 26.04
N GLU A 47 9.11 -7.39 26.62
CA GLU A 47 9.39 -6.08 26.04
C GLU A 47 10.11 -6.20 24.70
N VAL A 48 11.24 -6.93 24.65
CA VAL A 48 12.02 -7.10 23.41
C VAL A 48 11.20 -7.81 22.31
N ILE A 49 10.38 -8.80 22.68
CA ILE A 49 9.48 -9.47 21.72
C ILE A 49 8.41 -8.50 21.23
N GLY A 50 7.83 -7.70 22.14
CA GLY A 50 6.85 -6.68 21.81
C GLY A 50 7.40 -5.61 20.86
N GLU A 51 8.59 -5.09 21.13
CA GLU A 51 9.27 -4.13 20.25
C GLU A 51 9.55 -4.71 18.87
N ARG A 52 10.03 -5.96 18.80
CA ARG A 52 10.29 -6.63 17.51
C ARG A 52 9.01 -6.84 16.73
N ALA A 53 7.94 -7.26 17.39
CA ALA A 53 6.63 -7.43 16.76
C ALA A 53 6.09 -6.08 16.24
N ALA A 54 6.21 -5.01 17.03
CA ALA A 54 5.82 -3.66 16.63
C ALA A 54 6.64 -3.16 15.43
N ARG A 55 7.97 -3.32 15.43
CA ARG A 55 8.80 -2.94 14.29
C ARG A 55 8.51 -3.77 13.04
N ALA A 56 8.24 -5.06 13.18
CA ALA A 56 7.86 -5.90 12.04
C ALA A 56 6.52 -5.46 11.44
N GLU A 57 5.56 -5.08 12.29
CA GLU A 57 4.28 -4.50 11.87
C GLU A 57 4.47 -3.17 11.13
N GLU A 58 5.30 -2.27 11.68
CA GLU A 58 5.64 -0.99 11.06
C GLU A 58 6.32 -1.19 9.69
N GLN A 59 7.29 -2.11 9.61
CA GLN A 59 7.96 -2.44 8.35
C GLN A 59 7.00 -3.01 7.31
N ARG A 60 6.10 -3.92 7.72
CA ARG A 60 5.09 -4.47 6.80
C ARG A 60 4.17 -3.38 6.26
N ARG A 61 3.74 -2.44 7.11
CA ARG A 61 2.91 -1.30 6.68
C ARG A 61 3.68 -0.35 5.76
N ALA A 62 4.94 -0.06 6.07
CA ALA A 62 5.79 0.79 5.25
C ALA A 62 6.00 0.18 3.86
N GLN A 63 6.30 -1.12 3.78
CA GLN A 63 6.46 -1.83 2.52
C GLN A 63 5.16 -1.84 1.70
N ALA A 64 4.02 -2.16 2.32
CA ALA A 64 2.73 -2.11 1.62
C ALA A 64 2.40 -0.70 1.09
N GLN A 65 2.75 0.35 1.83
CA GLN A 65 2.59 1.73 1.36
C GLN A 65 3.54 2.08 0.22
N GLU A 66 4.79 1.61 0.26
CA GLU A 66 5.77 1.82 -0.80
C GLU A 66 5.35 1.12 -2.10
N GLU A 67 4.91 -0.13 -2.01
CA GLU A 67 4.37 -0.90 -3.14
C GLU A 67 3.13 -0.22 -3.73
N ALA A 68 2.20 0.24 -2.89
CA ALA A 68 1.02 0.98 -3.34
C ALA A 68 1.39 2.30 -4.05
N ARG A 69 2.40 3.02 -3.54
CA ARG A 69 2.90 4.26 -4.17
C ARG A 69 3.58 3.97 -5.50
N ALA A 70 4.39 2.93 -5.59
CA ALA A 70 5.06 2.53 -6.82
C ALA A 70 4.03 2.15 -7.90
N HIS A 71 3.03 1.34 -7.54
CA HIS A 71 1.95 0.95 -8.45
C HIS A 71 1.08 2.14 -8.87
N ALA A 72 0.78 3.07 -7.97
CA ALA A 72 0.07 4.31 -8.33
C ALA A 72 0.92 5.19 -9.28
N HIS A 73 2.22 5.29 -9.05
CA HIS A 73 3.12 6.06 -9.91
C HIS A 73 3.22 5.46 -11.32
N GLU A 74 3.33 4.14 -11.43
CA GLU A 74 3.32 3.44 -12.72
C GLU A 74 2.00 3.69 -13.49
N GLN A 75 0.85 3.57 -12.81
CA GLN A 75 -0.44 3.88 -13.41
C GLN A 75 -0.54 5.33 -13.89
N HIS A 76 -0.03 6.29 -13.10
CA HIS A 76 0.02 7.69 -13.51
C HIS A 76 0.88 7.87 -14.77
N GLN A 77 2.06 7.26 -14.84
CA GLN A 77 2.92 7.35 -16.03
C GLN A 77 2.24 6.78 -17.29
N VAL A 78 1.53 5.65 -17.16
CA VAL A 78 0.78 5.07 -18.28
C VAL A 78 -0.37 6.00 -18.70
N ALA A 79 -1.08 6.60 -17.75
CA ALA A 79 -2.15 7.55 -18.05
C ALA A 79 -1.61 8.83 -18.73
N ASP A 80 -0.49 9.37 -18.24
CA ASP A 80 0.16 10.55 -18.81
C ASP A 80 0.66 10.27 -20.24
N ALA A 81 1.34 9.14 -20.46
CA ALA A 81 1.76 8.74 -21.81
C ALA A 81 0.58 8.52 -22.77
N GLY A 82 -0.54 7.99 -22.25
CA GLY A 82 -1.79 7.87 -23.00
C GLY A 82 -2.39 9.23 -23.37
N ALA A 83 -2.39 10.19 -22.44
CA ALA A 83 -2.85 11.56 -22.68
C ALA A 83 -1.98 12.28 -23.71
N ASP A 84 -0.65 12.22 -23.59
CA ASP A 84 0.29 12.78 -24.56
C ASP A 84 0.09 12.19 -25.97
N GLY A 85 -0.12 10.87 -26.04
CA GLY A 85 -0.41 10.18 -27.29
C GLY A 85 -1.72 10.66 -27.95
N ALA A 86 -2.77 10.86 -27.13
CA ALA A 86 -4.05 11.39 -27.59
C ALA A 86 -3.94 12.85 -28.05
N ASP A 87 -3.22 13.69 -27.32
CA ASP A 87 -2.99 15.09 -27.68
C ASP A 87 -2.19 15.21 -28.98
N ALA A 88 -1.13 14.41 -29.14
CA ALA A 88 -0.36 14.36 -30.38
C ALA A 88 -1.22 13.90 -31.57
N ALA A 89 -2.09 12.91 -31.38
CA ALA A 89 -3.03 12.48 -32.41
C ALA A 89 -4.04 13.57 -32.76
N GLY A 90 -4.56 14.28 -31.75
CA GLY A 90 -5.47 15.41 -31.93
C GLY A 90 -4.83 16.56 -32.71
N GLN A 91 -3.59 16.93 -32.38
CA GLN A 91 -2.85 17.97 -33.09
C GLN A 91 -2.60 17.61 -34.56
N ARG A 92 -2.23 16.36 -34.86
CA ARG A 92 -2.08 15.88 -36.24
C ARG A 92 -3.40 15.97 -37.01
N LEU A 93 -4.50 15.51 -36.40
CA LEU A 93 -5.83 15.58 -37.02
C LEU A 93 -6.24 17.03 -37.32
N GLN A 94 -6.00 17.95 -36.38
CA GLN A 94 -6.28 19.38 -36.59
C GLN A 94 -5.44 19.96 -37.73
N HIS A 95 -4.16 19.59 -37.82
CA HIS A 95 -3.27 20.03 -38.89
C HIS A 95 -3.72 19.50 -40.26
N ASP A 96 -4.03 18.22 -40.35
CA ASP A 96 -4.50 17.57 -41.59
C ASP A 96 -5.84 18.18 -42.05
N ALA A 97 -6.75 18.43 -41.11
CA ALA A 97 -8.02 19.10 -41.38
C ALA A 97 -7.82 20.54 -41.89
N ALA A 98 -6.89 21.30 -41.30
CA ALA A 98 -6.57 22.65 -41.75
C ALA A 98 -5.95 22.66 -43.17
N GLN A 99 -5.04 21.74 -43.47
CA GLN A 99 -4.48 21.59 -44.82
C GLN A 99 -5.55 21.21 -45.85
N PHE A 100 -6.45 20.29 -45.50
CA PHE A 100 -7.55 19.91 -46.37
C PHE A 100 -8.49 21.10 -46.64
N ALA A 101 -8.85 21.87 -45.61
CA ALA A 101 -9.69 23.07 -45.77
C ALA A 101 -9.04 24.13 -46.67
N ALA A 102 -7.73 24.36 -46.52
CA ALA A 102 -6.98 25.29 -47.36
C ALA A 102 -6.97 24.84 -48.83
N ALA A 103 -6.72 23.56 -49.10
CA ALA A 103 -6.71 22.99 -50.46
C ALA A 103 -8.06 23.14 -51.18
N VAL A 104 -9.18 23.00 -50.46
CA VAL A 104 -10.53 23.13 -51.05
C VAL A 104 -10.92 24.60 -51.28
N SER A 105 -10.40 25.54 -50.47
CA SER A 105 -10.76 26.96 -50.55
C SER A 105 -10.25 27.71 -51.80
N CYS A 106 -9.23 27.18 -52.49
CA CYS A 106 -8.62 27.83 -53.66
C CYS A 106 -9.24 27.42 -55.01
N ALA A 107 -10.40 26.76 -55.05
CA ALA A 107 -11.08 26.43 -56.30
C ALA A 107 -11.60 27.71 -57.00
N GLY A 108 -11.14 27.96 -58.24
CA GLY A 108 -11.51 29.13 -59.04
C GLY A 108 -13.02 29.26 -59.33
N PRO A 109 -13.48 30.37 -59.96
CA PRO A 109 -14.88 30.81 -60.05
C PRO A 109 -15.76 29.99 -61.02
N ASP A 110 -15.48 28.70 -61.15
CA ASP A 110 -16.29 27.77 -61.93
C ASP A 110 -17.53 27.36 -61.12
N THR A 111 -18.72 27.69 -61.60
CA THR A 111 -20.00 27.39 -60.93
C THR A 111 -20.22 25.89 -60.74
N ALA A 112 -19.68 25.05 -61.63
CA ALA A 112 -19.69 23.59 -61.45
C ALA A 112 -18.74 23.16 -60.31
N ALA A 113 -17.64 23.88 -60.10
CA ALA A 113 -16.75 23.67 -58.96
C ALA A 113 -17.38 24.14 -57.65
N ILE A 114 -18.16 25.23 -57.65
CA ILE A 114 -18.92 25.70 -56.47
C ILE A 114 -19.99 24.66 -56.07
N ALA A 115 -20.75 24.11 -57.02
CA ALA A 115 -21.74 23.08 -56.75
C ALA A 115 -21.10 21.78 -56.21
N ARG A 116 -19.97 21.36 -56.80
CA ARG A 116 -19.15 20.25 -56.27
C ARG A 116 -18.61 20.55 -54.86
N GLY A 117 -18.19 21.78 -54.61
CA GLY A 117 -17.76 22.26 -53.29
C GLY A 117 -18.85 22.15 -52.24
N GLN A 118 -20.07 22.60 -52.53
CA GLN A 118 -21.21 22.47 -51.60
C GLN A 118 -21.61 21.02 -51.31
N ALA A 119 -21.49 20.12 -52.30
CA ALA A 119 -21.71 18.69 -52.09
C ALA A 119 -20.60 18.10 -51.21
N ALA A 120 -19.34 18.47 -51.43
CA ALA A 120 -18.21 18.06 -50.62
C ALA A 120 -18.29 18.57 -49.17
N THR A 121 -18.69 19.83 -48.93
CA THR A 121 -18.90 20.36 -47.57
C THR A 121 -19.99 19.60 -46.83
N ARG A 122 -21.08 19.23 -47.51
CA ARG A 122 -22.14 18.39 -46.91
C ARG A 122 -21.62 16.99 -46.57
N ALA A 123 -20.85 16.37 -47.46
CA ALA A 123 -20.22 15.09 -47.18
C ALA A 123 -19.24 15.18 -46.01
N ALA A 124 -18.44 16.25 -45.93
CA ALA A 124 -17.50 16.49 -44.84
C ALA A 124 -18.21 16.66 -43.49
N MET A 125 -19.33 17.40 -43.43
CA MET A 125 -20.13 17.51 -42.19
C MET A 125 -20.65 16.16 -41.70
N VAL A 126 -21.12 15.30 -42.62
CA VAL A 126 -21.58 13.93 -42.28
C VAL A 126 -20.41 13.07 -41.79
N LEU A 127 -19.26 13.13 -42.46
CA LEU A 127 -18.05 12.43 -42.04
C LEU A 127 -17.59 12.88 -40.65
N SER A 128 -17.64 14.18 -40.34
CA SER A 128 -17.31 14.70 -39.01
C SER A 128 -18.27 14.21 -37.93
N ASP A 129 -19.59 14.17 -38.20
CA ASP A 129 -20.57 13.60 -37.25
C ASP A 129 -20.36 12.09 -37.04
N LEU A 130 -20.04 11.35 -38.11
CA LEU A 130 -19.72 9.93 -38.02
C LEU A 130 -18.44 9.69 -37.21
N LEU A 131 -17.39 10.49 -37.43
CA LEU A 131 -16.15 10.41 -36.68
C LEU A 131 -16.40 10.71 -35.19
N ALA A 132 -17.14 11.77 -34.88
CA ALA A 132 -17.47 12.12 -33.50
C ALA A 132 -18.25 11.01 -32.78
N ARG A 133 -19.19 10.36 -33.47
CA ARG A 133 -19.92 9.19 -32.92
C ARG A 133 -19.03 7.97 -32.76
N ALA A 134 -18.14 7.72 -33.72
CA ALA A 134 -17.19 6.62 -33.66
C ALA A 134 -16.23 6.79 -32.49
N ASP A 135 -15.66 7.99 -32.31
CA ASP A 135 -14.77 8.31 -31.19
C ASP A 135 -15.49 8.22 -29.85
N ALA A 136 -16.73 8.73 -29.75
CA ALA A 136 -17.54 8.59 -28.54
C ALA A 136 -17.77 7.11 -28.19
N ARG A 137 -18.05 6.26 -29.19
CA ARG A 137 -18.23 4.82 -28.99
C ARG A 137 -16.93 4.11 -28.62
N ALA A 138 -15.81 4.48 -29.23
CA ALA A 138 -14.50 3.97 -28.86
C ALA A 138 -14.16 4.33 -27.41
N GLY A 139 -14.46 5.56 -26.98
CA GLY A 139 -14.28 6.00 -25.60
C GLY A 139 -15.16 5.25 -24.60
N ASP A 140 -16.43 5.01 -24.93
CA ASP A 140 -17.33 4.20 -24.10
C ASP A 140 -16.82 2.75 -23.96
N LEU A 141 -16.33 2.18 -25.06
CA LEU A 141 -15.78 0.83 -25.10
C LEU A 141 -14.49 0.72 -24.27
N ALA A 142 -13.58 1.69 -24.41
CA ALA A 142 -12.36 1.76 -23.61
C ALA A 142 -12.68 1.79 -22.11
N LYS A 143 -13.61 2.66 -21.68
CA LYS A 143 -14.06 2.72 -20.27
C LYS A 143 -14.69 1.42 -19.77
N ALA A 144 -15.35 0.65 -20.65
CA ALA A 144 -15.91 -0.65 -20.29
C ALA A 144 -14.81 -1.70 -20.12
N TYR A 145 -13.83 -1.73 -21.03
CA TYR A 145 -12.67 -2.62 -20.95
C TYR A 145 -11.79 -2.31 -19.74
N ASP A 146 -11.51 -1.04 -19.44
CA ASP A 146 -10.71 -0.67 -18.27
C ASP A 146 -11.36 -1.15 -16.98
N ARG A 147 -12.69 -0.96 -16.83
CA ARG A 147 -13.45 -1.47 -15.69
C ARG A 147 -13.43 -3.00 -15.61
N ALA A 148 -13.56 -3.69 -16.74
CA ALA A 148 -13.50 -5.14 -16.79
C ALA A 148 -12.11 -5.67 -16.40
N ARG A 149 -11.05 -4.99 -16.87
CA ARG A 149 -9.65 -5.34 -16.52
C ARG A 149 -9.39 -5.17 -15.03
N VAL A 150 -9.76 -4.02 -14.45
CA VAL A 150 -9.61 -3.75 -13.01
C VAL A 150 -10.37 -4.78 -12.18
N ALA A 151 -11.61 -5.11 -12.56
CA ALA A 151 -12.39 -6.14 -11.88
C ALA A 151 -11.72 -7.54 -11.99
N GLY A 152 -11.17 -7.88 -13.16
CA GLY A 152 -10.43 -9.12 -13.37
C GLY A 152 -9.17 -9.22 -12.53
N GLU A 153 -8.40 -8.14 -12.44
CA GLU A 153 -7.20 -8.06 -11.59
C GLU A 153 -7.54 -8.22 -10.12
N GLN A 154 -8.63 -7.60 -9.64
CA GLN A 154 -9.11 -7.81 -8.28
C GLN A 154 -9.46 -9.28 -8.04
N CYS A 155 -10.24 -9.91 -8.95
CA CYS A 155 -10.57 -11.32 -8.83
C CYS A 155 -9.33 -12.22 -8.75
N GLN A 156 -8.29 -11.90 -9.53
CA GLN A 156 -7.04 -12.65 -9.50
C GLN A 156 -6.29 -12.45 -8.18
N GLN A 157 -6.22 -11.22 -7.65
CA GLN A 157 -5.59 -10.94 -6.35
C GLN A 157 -6.29 -11.69 -5.20
N GLU A 158 -7.63 -11.68 -5.19
CA GLU A 158 -8.42 -12.44 -4.21
C GLU A 158 -8.13 -13.94 -4.32
N TYR A 159 -8.12 -14.49 -5.54
CA TYR A 159 -7.79 -15.91 -5.76
C TYR A 159 -6.37 -16.26 -5.30
N ASP A 160 -5.37 -15.45 -5.65
CA ASP A 160 -3.99 -15.66 -5.24
C ASP A 160 -3.83 -15.58 -3.72
N SER A 161 -4.58 -14.69 -3.06
CA SER A 161 -4.61 -14.59 -1.60
C SER A 161 -5.18 -15.85 -0.94
N LEU A 162 -6.22 -16.45 -1.54
CA LEU A 162 -6.85 -17.67 -1.06
C LEU A 162 -5.93 -18.90 -1.23
N ILE A 163 -5.15 -18.95 -2.31
CA ILE A 163 -4.24 -20.08 -2.59
C ILE A 163 -2.90 -19.95 -1.86
N LYS A 164 -2.32 -18.76 -1.77
CA LYS A 164 -1.02 -18.56 -1.09
C LYS A 164 -1.16 -18.39 0.42
N GLY A 165 -2.36 -18.06 0.91
CA GLY A 165 -2.66 -17.86 2.33
C GLY A 165 -3.12 -19.11 3.09
N SER A 166 -3.30 -20.26 2.41
CA SER A 166 -3.57 -21.59 3.02
C SER A 166 -2.32 -22.43 3.10
#